data_AF-A0A4P7GS59-F1
#
_entry.id   AF-A0A4P7GS59-F1
#
_cell.length_a   1.000
_cell.length_b   1.000
_cell.length_c   1.000
_cell.angle_alpha   90.00
_cell.angle_beta   90.00
_cell.angle_gamma   90.00
#
_symmetry.space_group_name_H-M   'P 1'
#
loop_
_entity.id
_entity.type
_entity.pdbx_description
1 polymer ?
#
loop_
_entity_poly.entity_id
_entity_poly.type
_entity_poly.pdbx_seq_one_letter_code
_entity_poly.pdbx_strand_id
1 'polypeptide(L)'
;MTGRDEPAAVGAGEALADVAAVVPAAGRSVRVGGGVNKVFRELGGRPVLAHALAALAAAGVPRAVVALRGADRPLWQERVAPWLPARMAVDLVEGGEERQDSVYAALAHLAAGSRPPRWVLVHDAARPLARPALVARVLAAARRYGAAVPAVPVGDTIKAVAAADVEPAGSTSAAAGAADEGRRPGAPAAPAAPESPQPGVPTGGSGAEPDAVPPGEGPVEWVAATLPRHRLRAVQTPQGFDFQRLWAAHQQARRHGWRGFTDDASLLERLGVPVALVPGDPANLKLTWPTDFAVAEHWLDAAASASPAAAAEGAGDPRDTGPVPSFRIGLGYDVHRFAAGRPLVLGGVPIPAERGLAGHSDADVILHAAMDALLGAAGLPDIGHWFPPGDPRWAGAASTALAAEVVALLHRHGWQPAQVDVTVVAEEPRLAPFVEAMRRSVAGALGLPPTQVGIKATTNEGLGFPGRREGIAALAVALITPRP
;
A
#
# COMPACT_ATOMS: atom_id res chain seq x y z
N MET A 1 20.47 -10.43 -31.60
CA MET A 1 19.16 -10.28 -32.26
C MET A 1 18.31 -11.50 -31.91
N THR A 2 17.41 -11.38 -30.93
CA THR A 2 16.19 -12.19 -30.79
C THR A 2 15.27 -11.33 -29.93
N GLY A 3 14.33 -10.65 -30.59
CA GLY A 3 13.36 -9.77 -29.97
C GLY A 3 12.58 -10.54 -28.90
N ARG A 4 12.50 -9.98 -27.70
CA ARG A 4 11.43 -10.34 -26.78
C ARG A 4 10.19 -9.69 -27.36
N ASP A 5 9.33 -10.50 -27.97
CA ASP A 5 7.96 -10.08 -28.28
C ASP A 5 7.31 -9.67 -26.96
N GLU A 6 7.31 -8.36 -26.68
CA GLU A 6 6.32 -7.79 -25.78
C GLU A 6 4.95 -8.18 -26.33
N PRO A 7 4.04 -8.72 -25.51
CA PRO A 7 2.71 -9.02 -25.98
C PRO A 7 2.06 -7.71 -26.43
N ALA A 8 1.87 -7.60 -27.75
CA ALA A 8 1.10 -6.53 -28.36
C ALA A 8 -0.17 -6.30 -27.54
N ALA A 9 -0.43 -5.04 -27.18
CA ALA A 9 -1.63 -4.62 -26.48
C ALA A 9 -2.87 -5.18 -27.20
N VAL A 10 -3.45 -6.24 -26.64
CA VAL A 10 -4.67 -6.86 -27.16
C VAL A 10 -5.77 -5.82 -27.03
N GLY A 11 -6.45 -5.55 -28.14
CA GLY A 11 -7.40 -4.45 -28.31
C GLY A 11 -8.36 -4.28 -27.12
N ALA A 12 -8.36 -3.06 -26.58
CA ALA A 12 -9.37 -2.55 -25.67
C ALA A 12 -10.73 -2.52 -26.40
N GLY A 13 -11.46 -3.65 -26.39
CA GLY A 13 -12.74 -3.72 -27.11
C GLY A 13 -13.58 -4.99 -26.92
N GLU A 14 -13.07 -6.08 -26.35
CA GLU A 14 -13.95 -7.19 -25.98
C GLU A 14 -14.76 -6.83 -24.73
N ALA A 15 -16.08 -6.71 -24.89
CA ALA A 15 -17.01 -6.34 -23.85
C ALA A 15 -16.80 -7.16 -22.57
N LEU A 16 -16.49 -6.47 -21.45
CA LEU A 16 -16.41 -7.08 -20.12
C LEU A 16 -17.77 -7.64 -19.65
N ALA A 17 -18.85 -7.38 -20.40
CA ALA A 17 -20.21 -7.88 -20.15
C ALA A 17 -20.31 -9.41 -20.00
N ASP A 18 -19.41 -10.17 -20.63
CA ASP A 18 -19.41 -11.65 -20.56
C ASP A 18 -18.48 -12.21 -19.45
N VAL A 19 -18.01 -11.36 -18.53
CA VAL A 19 -17.13 -11.74 -17.41
C VAL A 19 -17.92 -11.77 -16.09
N ALA A 20 -17.67 -12.78 -15.25
CA ALA A 20 -18.15 -12.81 -13.87
C ALA A 20 -17.00 -13.08 -12.90
N ALA A 21 -17.11 -12.59 -11.67
CA ALA A 21 -16.24 -13.02 -10.57
C ALA A 21 -16.94 -14.03 -9.66
N VAL A 22 -16.16 -14.94 -9.10
CA VAL A 22 -16.56 -15.84 -8.01
C VAL A 22 -15.64 -15.55 -6.82
N VAL A 23 -16.24 -15.25 -5.67
CA VAL A 23 -15.52 -14.86 -4.46
C VAL A 23 -15.87 -15.81 -3.31
N PRO A 24 -15.08 -16.88 -3.05
CA PRO A 24 -15.27 -17.73 -1.90
C PRO A 24 -14.92 -16.98 -0.61
N ALA A 25 -15.89 -16.87 0.30
CA ALA A 25 -15.78 -16.13 1.56
C ALA A 25 -16.34 -16.90 2.78
N ALA A 26 -16.71 -18.19 2.60
CA ALA A 26 -17.31 -19.04 3.63
C ALA A 26 -16.31 -19.69 4.62
N GLY A 27 -15.02 -19.35 4.54
CA GLY A 27 -14.00 -19.93 5.41
C GLY A 27 -14.20 -19.55 6.89
N ARG A 28 -13.94 -20.50 7.80
CA ARG A 28 -14.14 -20.30 9.26
C ARG A 28 -13.10 -19.39 9.93
N SER A 29 -12.02 -19.02 9.22
CA SER A 29 -10.97 -18.09 9.69
C SER A 29 -10.44 -18.37 11.10
N VAL A 30 -10.22 -19.65 11.42
CA VAL A 30 -9.71 -20.14 12.72
C VAL A 30 -8.34 -19.55 13.10
N ARG A 31 -7.57 -19.09 12.10
CA ARG A 31 -6.15 -18.72 12.23
C ARG A 31 -5.88 -17.26 12.63
N VAL A 32 -6.89 -16.40 12.64
CA VAL A 32 -6.73 -14.95 12.89
C VAL A 32 -7.15 -14.54 14.32
N GLY A 33 -7.74 -15.45 15.10
CA GLY A 33 -8.26 -15.15 16.44
C GLY A 33 -9.45 -14.16 16.42
N GLY A 34 -10.24 -14.12 17.49
CA GLY A 34 -11.23 -13.05 17.71
C GLY A 34 -12.68 -13.30 17.25
N GLY A 35 -13.08 -14.54 16.94
CA GLY A 35 -14.49 -14.93 16.76
C GLY A 35 -15.22 -14.41 15.50
N VAL A 36 -14.72 -13.36 14.85
CA VAL A 36 -15.26 -12.78 13.62
C VAL A 36 -14.42 -13.22 12.42
N ASN A 37 -15.08 -13.66 11.35
CA ASN A 37 -14.41 -14.09 10.12
C ASN A 37 -13.58 -12.94 9.52
N LYS A 38 -12.29 -13.20 9.24
CA LYS A 38 -11.28 -12.18 8.87
C LYS A 38 -11.66 -11.32 7.68
N VAL A 39 -12.48 -11.84 6.77
CA VAL A 39 -12.92 -11.10 5.57
C VAL A 39 -13.87 -9.94 5.90
N PHE A 40 -14.44 -9.91 7.11
CA PHE A 40 -15.27 -8.81 7.64
C PHE A 40 -14.51 -7.86 8.55
N ARG A 41 -13.24 -8.16 8.87
CA ARG A 41 -12.38 -7.21 9.60
C ARG A 41 -12.09 -6.01 8.72
N GLU A 42 -11.98 -4.85 9.35
CA GLU A 42 -11.59 -3.62 8.68
C GLU A 42 -10.09 -3.64 8.36
N LEU A 43 -9.79 -3.02 7.22
CA LEU A 43 -8.45 -2.74 6.73
C LEU A 43 -8.50 -1.31 6.17
N GLY A 44 -7.85 -0.35 6.82
CA GLY A 44 -7.97 1.06 6.46
C GLY A 44 -9.42 1.57 6.47
N GLY A 45 -10.21 1.20 7.49
CA GLY A 45 -11.61 1.65 7.66
C GLY A 45 -12.64 0.99 6.74
N ARG A 46 -12.25 0.03 5.88
CA ARG A 46 -13.15 -0.71 4.99
C ARG A 46 -12.95 -2.22 5.15
N PRO A 47 -14.00 -3.06 5.11
CA PRO A 47 -13.83 -4.49 5.24
C PRO A 47 -12.97 -5.11 4.15
N VAL A 48 -12.17 -6.13 4.51
CA VAL A 48 -11.30 -6.87 3.58
C VAL A 48 -12.06 -7.39 2.34
N LEU A 49 -13.26 -7.97 2.53
CA LEU A 49 -14.10 -8.44 1.43
C LEU A 49 -14.57 -7.29 0.52
N ALA A 50 -14.86 -6.12 1.08
CA ALA A 50 -15.27 -4.96 0.31
C ALA A 50 -14.12 -4.42 -0.56
N HIS A 51 -12.88 -4.46 -0.06
CA HIS A 51 -11.69 -4.15 -0.87
C HIS A 51 -11.51 -5.14 -2.03
N ALA A 52 -11.65 -6.44 -1.79
CA ALA A 52 -11.54 -7.45 -2.86
C ALA A 52 -12.60 -7.26 -3.96
N LEU A 53 -13.85 -6.91 -3.60
CA LEU A 53 -14.90 -6.57 -4.56
C LEU A 53 -14.60 -5.27 -5.31
N ALA A 54 -14.07 -4.25 -4.62
CA ALA A 54 -13.69 -2.99 -5.23
C ALA A 54 -12.56 -3.16 -6.25
N ALA A 55 -11.56 -4.01 -5.96
CA ALA A 55 -10.49 -4.36 -6.89
C ALA A 55 -11.02 -4.95 -8.20
N LEU A 56 -11.95 -5.90 -8.11
CA LEU A 56 -12.60 -6.51 -9.27
C LEU A 56 -13.46 -5.49 -10.05
N ALA A 57 -14.21 -4.64 -9.34
CA ALA A 57 -15.03 -3.61 -9.96
C ALA A 57 -14.21 -2.52 -10.66
N ALA A 58 -13.08 -2.12 -10.06
CA ALA A 58 -12.15 -1.18 -10.66
C ALA A 58 -11.48 -1.74 -11.94
N ALA A 59 -11.41 -3.07 -12.08
CA ALA A 59 -11.02 -3.74 -13.31
C ALA A 59 -12.15 -3.85 -14.36
N GLY A 60 -13.34 -3.32 -14.04
CA GLY A 60 -14.51 -3.34 -14.93
C GLY A 60 -15.29 -4.65 -14.93
N VAL A 61 -15.11 -5.53 -13.94
CA VAL A 61 -15.91 -6.76 -13.83
C VAL A 61 -17.37 -6.38 -13.48
N PRO A 62 -18.37 -6.76 -14.29
CA PRO A 62 -19.73 -6.25 -14.15
C PRO A 62 -20.56 -6.98 -13.09
N ARG A 63 -20.18 -8.21 -12.73
CA ARG A 63 -20.90 -9.01 -11.73
C ARG A 63 -19.99 -9.92 -10.92
N ALA A 64 -20.35 -10.15 -9.67
CA ALA A 64 -19.70 -11.09 -8.77
C ALA A 64 -20.73 -11.98 -8.05
N VAL A 65 -20.34 -13.22 -7.78
CA VAL A 65 -21.09 -14.13 -6.91
C VAL A 65 -20.23 -14.43 -5.70
N VAL A 66 -20.71 -14.06 -4.52
CA VAL A 66 -20.01 -14.25 -3.25
C VAL A 66 -20.61 -15.46 -2.53
N ALA A 67 -19.78 -16.44 -2.21
CA ALA A 67 -20.18 -17.61 -1.44
C ALA A 67 -19.88 -17.40 0.04
N LEU A 68 -20.92 -17.24 0.86
CA LEU A 68 -20.86 -16.94 2.29
C LEU A 68 -21.53 -18.02 3.11
N ARG A 69 -21.15 -18.16 4.38
CA ARG A 69 -21.93 -18.94 5.33
C ARG A 69 -23.23 -18.20 5.64
N GLY A 70 -24.33 -18.93 5.80
CA GLY A 70 -25.63 -18.35 6.14
C GLY A 70 -25.59 -17.53 7.43
N ALA A 71 -24.81 -17.99 8.41
CA ALA A 71 -24.57 -17.28 9.67
C ALA A 71 -23.84 -15.93 9.51
N ASP A 72 -23.09 -15.74 8.42
CA ASP A 72 -22.35 -14.50 8.14
C ASP A 72 -23.20 -13.48 7.35
N ARG A 73 -24.45 -13.82 6.96
CA ARG A 73 -25.35 -12.90 6.21
C ARG A 73 -25.68 -11.60 6.96
N PRO A 74 -25.95 -11.59 8.28
CA PRO A 74 -26.14 -10.35 9.01
C PRO A 74 -24.88 -9.45 8.98
N LEU A 75 -23.69 -10.04 9.16
CA LEU A 75 -22.42 -9.33 9.08
C LEU A 75 -22.16 -8.75 7.68
N TRP A 76 -22.54 -9.47 6.63
CA TRP A 76 -22.51 -8.93 5.27
C TRP A 76 -23.36 -7.65 5.14
N GLN A 77 -24.60 -7.69 5.62
CA GLN A 77 -25.52 -6.55 5.49
C GLN A 77 -25.02 -5.33 6.27
N GLU A 78 -24.53 -5.55 7.49
CA GLU A 78 -23.98 -4.49 8.33
C GLU A 78 -22.70 -3.89 7.76
N ARG A 79 -21.75 -4.74 7.33
CA ARG A 79 -20.36 -4.30 7.12
C ARG A 79 -19.99 -4.15 5.65
N VAL A 80 -20.45 -5.03 4.76
CA VAL A 80 -19.96 -5.11 3.37
C VAL A 80 -20.93 -4.46 2.39
N ALA A 81 -22.24 -4.67 2.56
CA ALA A 81 -23.27 -4.12 1.68
C ALA A 81 -23.17 -2.58 1.48
N PRO A 82 -22.83 -1.76 2.50
CA PRO A 82 -22.67 -0.31 2.34
C PRO A 82 -21.53 0.10 1.39
N TRP A 83 -20.59 -0.81 1.12
CA TRP A 83 -19.39 -0.54 0.32
C TRP A 83 -19.45 -1.16 -1.08
N LEU A 84 -20.62 -1.67 -1.50
CA LEU A 84 -20.75 -2.32 -2.80
C LEU A 84 -20.49 -1.34 -3.95
N PRO A 85 -19.70 -1.73 -4.96
CA PRO A 85 -19.46 -0.86 -6.11
C PRO A 85 -20.74 -0.63 -6.91
N ALA A 86 -21.10 0.63 -7.15
CA ALA A 86 -22.35 1.00 -7.83
C ALA A 86 -22.55 0.37 -9.22
N ARG A 87 -21.47 -0.02 -9.90
CA ARG A 87 -21.46 -0.60 -11.26
C ARG A 87 -21.23 -2.11 -11.30
N MET A 88 -21.27 -2.80 -10.16
CA MET A 88 -21.12 -4.25 -10.08
C MET A 88 -22.36 -4.89 -9.44
N ALA A 89 -23.02 -5.79 -10.17
CA ALA A 89 -24.07 -6.63 -9.59
C ALA A 89 -23.44 -7.70 -8.68
N VAL A 90 -23.95 -7.87 -7.47
CA VAL A 90 -23.41 -8.85 -6.52
C VAL A 90 -24.50 -9.77 -6.01
N ASP A 91 -24.37 -11.06 -6.33
CA ASP A 91 -25.25 -12.11 -5.83
C ASP A 91 -24.60 -12.86 -4.65
N LEU A 92 -25.42 -13.35 -3.73
CA LEU A 92 -24.98 -14.14 -2.59
C LEU A 92 -25.47 -15.58 -2.69
N VAL A 93 -24.56 -16.53 -2.54
CA VAL A 93 -24.89 -17.96 -2.43
C VAL A 93 -24.42 -18.53 -1.10
N GLU A 94 -25.02 -19.64 -0.69
CA GLU A 94 -24.52 -20.41 0.45
C GLU A 94 -23.20 -21.10 0.07
N GLY A 95 -22.15 -20.85 0.84
CA GLY A 95 -20.87 -21.54 0.70
C GLY A 95 -20.87 -22.94 1.33
N GLY A 96 -19.87 -23.74 0.99
CA GLY A 96 -19.71 -25.09 1.54
C GLY A 96 -18.59 -25.22 2.57
N GLU A 97 -18.25 -26.45 2.94
CA GLU A 97 -17.25 -26.76 3.95
C GLU A 97 -15.83 -26.41 3.49
N GLU A 98 -15.48 -26.78 2.26
CA GLU A 98 -14.21 -26.44 1.64
C GLU A 98 -14.32 -25.21 0.72
N ARG A 99 -13.16 -24.60 0.40
CA ARG A 99 -13.07 -23.55 -0.62
C ARG A 99 -13.67 -24.04 -1.94
N GLN A 100 -13.39 -25.29 -2.33
CA GLN A 100 -13.90 -25.90 -3.55
C GLN A 100 -15.43 -25.94 -3.60
N ASP A 101 -16.10 -26.30 -2.51
CA ASP A 101 -17.57 -26.36 -2.45
C ASP A 101 -18.20 -24.97 -2.61
N SER A 102 -17.56 -23.97 -2.00
CA SER A 102 -17.99 -22.57 -2.10
C SER A 102 -17.88 -22.04 -3.54
N VAL A 103 -16.79 -22.38 -4.23
CA VAL A 103 -16.63 -22.05 -5.66
C VAL A 103 -17.66 -22.79 -6.51
N TYR A 104 -17.89 -24.09 -6.25
CA TYR A 104 -18.90 -24.89 -6.96
C TYR A 104 -20.29 -24.25 -6.85
N ALA A 105 -20.72 -23.84 -5.66
CA ALA A 105 -22.03 -23.22 -5.43
C ALA A 105 -22.20 -21.93 -6.25
N ALA A 106 -21.17 -21.10 -6.30
CA ALA A 106 -21.17 -19.87 -7.08
C ALA A 106 -21.18 -20.12 -8.60
N LEU A 107 -20.42 -21.11 -9.08
CA LEU A 107 -20.44 -21.52 -10.48
C LEU A 107 -21.80 -22.12 -10.89
N ALA A 108 -22.42 -22.91 -10.00
CA ALA A 108 -23.74 -23.47 -10.23
C ALA A 108 -24.81 -22.37 -10.36
N HIS A 109 -24.74 -21.33 -9.53
CA HIS A 109 -25.60 -20.15 -9.65
C HIS A 109 -25.41 -19.43 -10.98
N LEU A 110 -24.16 -19.23 -11.42
CA LEU A 110 -23.87 -18.65 -12.73
C LEU A 110 -24.37 -19.53 -13.90
N ALA A 111 -24.28 -20.86 -13.76
CA ALA A 111 -24.73 -21.82 -14.77
C ALA A 111 -26.27 -21.88 -14.89
N ALA A 112 -26.98 -21.66 -13.78
CA ALA A 112 -28.44 -21.63 -13.74
C ALA A 112 -29.04 -20.34 -14.32
N GLY A 113 -28.24 -19.28 -14.45
CA GLY A 113 -28.68 -18.01 -15.03
C GLY A 113 -28.97 -18.12 -16.53
N SER A 114 -29.86 -17.25 -17.04
CA SER A 114 -30.24 -17.21 -18.47
C SER A 114 -29.09 -16.89 -19.42
N ARG A 115 -28.02 -16.26 -18.92
CA ARG A 115 -26.79 -15.97 -19.66
C ARG A 115 -25.56 -16.24 -18.79
N PRO A 116 -25.05 -17.49 -18.79
CA PRO A 116 -23.78 -17.83 -18.15
C PRO A 116 -22.64 -16.99 -18.76
N PRO A 117 -21.61 -16.63 -17.97
CA PRO A 117 -20.50 -15.85 -18.48
C PRO A 117 -19.65 -16.72 -19.41
N ARG A 118 -18.90 -16.09 -20.32
CA ARG A 118 -17.86 -16.80 -21.07
C ARG A 118 -16.60 -16.96 -20.21
N TRP A 119 -16.28 -15.94 -19.42
CA TRP A 119 -15.07 -15.89 -18.61
C TRP A 119 -15.41 -15.74 -17.13
N VAL A 120 -14.71 -16.48 -16.28
CA VAL A 120 -14.86 -16.40 -14.83
C VAL A 120 -13.52 -16.10 -14.17
N LEU A 121 -13.54 -15.18 -13.20
CA LEU A 121 -12.42 -14.85 -12.34
C LEU A 121 -12.71 -15.39 -10.93
N VAL A 122 -11.96 -16.38 -10.46
CA VAL A 122 -12.06 -16.83 -9.06
C VAL A 122 -11.07 -16.05 -8.22
N HIS A 123 -11.54 -15.29 -7.23
CA HIS A 123 -10.72 -14.41 -6.41
C HIS A 123 -10.97 -14.63 -4.92
N ASP A 124 -9.89 -14.84 -4.16
CA ASP A 124 -9.98 -15.03 -2.72
C ASP A 124 -10.43 -13.73 -2.04
N ALA A 125 -11.46 -13.81 -1.21
CA ALA A 125 -11.92 -12.68 -0.38
C ALA A 125 -10.81 -12.09 0.51
N ALA A 126 -9.81 -12.90 0.88
CA ALA A 126 -8.69 -12.51 1.73
C ALA A 126 -7.53 -11.82 0.97
N ARG A 127 -7.71 -11.44 -0.30
CA ARG A 127 -6.71 -10.71 -1.10
C ARG A 127 -7.21 -9.31 -1.46
N PRO A 128 -7.23 -8.36 -0.51
CA PRO A 128 -7.85 -7.05 -0.71
C PRO A 128 -7.05 -6.12 -1.64
N LEU A 129 -5.81 -6.45 -1.98
CA LEU A 129 -4.86 -5.55 -2.65
C LEU A 129 -4.66 -5.85 -4.15
N ALA A 130 -5.54 -6.64 -4.76
CA ALA A 130 -5.46 -6.90 -6.20
C ALA A 130 -5.64 -5.59 -6.99
N ARG A 131 -4.70 -5.27 -7.89
CA ARG A 131 -4.78 -4.06 -8.72
C ARG A 131 -5.48 -4.35 -10.05
N PRO A 132 -6.18 -3.37 -10.66
CA PRO A 132 -6.86 -3.55 -11.95
C PRO A 132 -5.95 -4.10 -13.06
N ALA A 133 -4.69 -3.67 -13.10
CA ALA A 133 -3.70 -4.16 -14.05
C ALA A 133 -3.41 -5.67 -13.90
N LEU A 134 -3.42 -6.21 -12.67
CA LEU A 134 -3.27 -7.64 -12.44
C LEU A 134 -4.48 -8.41 -12.99
N VAL A 135 -5.69 -7.94 -12.69
CA VAL A 135 -6.94 -8.55 -13.18
C VAL A 135 -6.97 -8.57 -14.72
N ALA A 136 -6.62 -7.45 -15.34
CA ALA A 136 -6.56 -7.32 -16.80
C ALA A 136 -5.55 -8.29 -17.43
N ARG A 137 -4.35 -8.44 -16.86
CA ARG A 137 -3.34 -9.41 -17.34
C ARG A 137 -3.86 -10.85 -17.27
N VAL A 138 -4.47 -11.22 -16.14
CA VAL A 138 -5.05 -12.56 -15.95
C VAL A 138 -6.14 -12.82 -16.98
N LEU A 139 -7.07 -11.88 -17.13
CA LEU A 139 -8.18 -12.03 -18.08
C LEU A 139 -7.69 -12.11 -19.54
N ALA A 140 -6.72 -11.29 -19.93
CA ALA A 140 -6.13 -11.33 -21.26
C ALA A 140 -5.47 -12.70 -21.56
N ALA A 141 -4.72 -13.24 -20.59
CA ALA A 141 -4.12 -14.56 -20.74
C ALA A 141 -5.16 -15.69 -20.73
N ALA A 142 -6.18 -15.62 -19.87
CA ALA A 142 -7.29 -16.58 -19.88
C ALA A 142 -8.02 -16.58 -21.22
N ARG A 143 -8.26 -15.40 -21.81
CA ARG A 143 -8.85 -15.25 -23.15
C ARG A 143 -8.05 -15.95 -24.24
N ARG A 144 -6.72 -15.89 -24.13
CA ARG A 144 -5.80 -16.50 -25.11
C ARG A 144 -5.61 -18.00 -24.91
N TYR A 145 -5.52 -18.46 -23.66
CA TYR A 145 -5.08 -19.82 -23.34
C TYR A 145 -6.16 -20.70 -22.70
N GLY A 146 -7.33 -20.13 -22.40
CA GLY A 146 -8.47 -20.79 -21.75
C GLY A 146 -8.37 -20.84 -20.22
N ALA A 147 -7.18 -20.73 -19.64
CA ALA A 147 -6.95 -20.65 -18.20
C ALA A 147 -5.65 -19.89 -17.91
N ALA A 148 -5.67 -19.04 -16.89
CA ALA A 148 -4.49 -18.30 -16.44
C ALA A 148 -4.51 -18.02 -14.94
N VAL A 149 -3.34 -18.15 -14.31
CA VAL A 149 -3.14 -17.80 -12.90
C VAL A 149 -1.96 -16.85 -12.72
N PRO A 150 -2.11 -15.80 -11.89
CA PRO A 150 -0.99 -14.94 -11.54
C PRO A 150 -0.09 -15.63 -10.53
N ALA A 151 1.22 -15.49 -10.69
CA ALA A 151 2.17 -16.05 -9.74
C ALA A 151 3.41 -15.17 -9.59
N VAL A 152 4.01 -15.21 -8.39
CA VAL A 152 5.26 -14.51 -8.08
C VAL A 152 6.42 -15.50 -7.94
N PRO A 153 7.66 -15.11 -8.31
CA PRO A 153 8.85 -15.91 -8.03
C PRO A 153 9.00 -16.18 -6.54
N VAL A 154 9.50 -17.37 -6.20
CA VAL A 154 9.83 -17.69 -4.81
C VAL A 154 11.23 -17.16 -4.48
N GLY A 155 11.29 -16.16 -3.59
CA GLY A 155 12.53 -15.54 -3.12
C GLY A 155 13.31 -16.43 -2.16
N ASP A 156 12.62 -17.12 -1.25
CA ASP A 156 13.26 -17.93 -0.21
C ASP A 156 13.76 -19.28 -0.71
N THR A 157 14.65 -19.90 0.07
CA THR A 157 15.03 -21.31 -0.14
C THR A 157 13.91 -22.19 0.38
N ILE A 158 13.30 -22.99 -0.49
CA ILE A 158 12.19 -23.88 -0.11
C ILE A 158 12.70 -25.26 0.28
N LYS A 159 12.24 -25.74 1.44
CA LYS A 159 12.44 -27.11 1.91
C LYS A 159 11.13 -27.88 1.80
N ALA A 160 11.18 -29.11 1.30
CA ALA A 160 10.15 -30.10 1.56
C ALA A 160 10.44 -30.73 2.93
N VAL A 161 9.41 -30.91 3.76
CA VAL A 161 9.51 -31.51 5.09
C VAL A 161 9.13 -32.99 5.05
N ALA A 162 9.69 -33.79 5.95
CA ALA A 162 9.34 -35.20 6.10
C ALA A 162 7.94 -35.36 6.73
N ALA A 163 7.28 -36.50 6.46
CA ALA A 163 6.05 -36.84 7.17
C ALA A 163 6.32 -36.97 8.69
N ALA A 164 5.32 -36.66 9.51
CA ALA A 164 5.44 -36.37 10.95
C ALA A 164 6.04 -37.46 11.85
N ASP A 165 6.43 -38.63 11.32
CA ASP A 165 6.89 -39.79 12.11
C ASP A 165 8.23 -40.40 11.63
N VAL A 166 8.98 -39.67 10.80
CA VAL A 166 10.29 -40.16 10.31
C VAL A 166 11.42 -39.46 11.06
N GLU A 167 11.94 -40.09 12.12
CA GLU A 167 13.29 -39.74 12.59
C GLU A 167 14.30 -40.06 11.47
N PRO A 168 15.23 -39.14 11.15
CA PRO A 168 16.22 -39.40 10.13
C PRO A 168 17.07 -40.61 10.53
N ALA A 169 17.17 -41.59 9.61
CA ALA A 169 18.05 -42.73 9.81
C ALA A 169 19.52 -42.25 9.89
N GLY A 170 20.08 -42.28 11.10
CA GLY A 170 21.53 -42.28 11.33
C GLY A 170 22.13 -41.00 11.91
N SER A 171 22.13 -40.89 13.24
CA SER A 171 23.19 -40.18 13.99
C SER A 171 23.75 -41.08 15.11
N THR A 172 24.10 -42.33 14.80
CA THR A 172 24.92 -43.13 15.71
C THR A 172 26.40 -42.80 15.52
N SER A 173 26.93 -42.02 16.48
CA SER A 173 28.29 -42.04 17.04
C SER A 173 29.31 -42.99 16.37
N ALA A 174 30.38 -42.41 15.80
CA ALA A 174 31.75 -42.86 16.02
C ALA A 174 32.75 -41.79 15.56
N ALA A 175 33.29 -41.02 16.50
CA ALA A 175 34.60 -40.39 16.34
C ALA A 175 35.66 -41.31 16.95
N ALA A 176 36.78 -41.46 16.23
CA ALA A 176 38.13 -41.88 16.65
C ALA A 176 38.69 -43.10 15.90
N GLY A 177 39.80 -42.88 15.19
CA GLY A 177 40.63 -43.91 14.59
C GLY A 177 41.55 -43.34 13.51
N ALA A 178 42.82 -43.13 13.85
CA ALA A 178 43.81 -42.39 13.08
C ALA A 178 44.49 -43.20 11.95
N ALA A 179 45.32 -42.44 11.19
CA ALA A 179 46.52 -42.83 10.44
C ALA A 179 46.40 -43.13 8.92
N ASP A 180 46.96 -42.18 8.15
CA ASP A 180 48.08 -42.30 7.19
C ASP A 180 48.13 -43.51 6.23
N GLU A 181 48.08 -43.22 4.92
CA GLU A 181 49.20 -43.42 3.96
C GLU A 181 48.71 -43.22 2.51
N GLY A 182 49.49 -42.46 1.72
CA GLY A 182 49.12 -42.05 0.37
C GLY A 182 49.32 -43.11 -0.71
N ARG A 183 48.52 -43.01 -1.80
CA ARG A 183 48.89 -43.41 -3.18
C ARG A 183 47.78 -43.03 -4.17
N ARG A 184 48.07 -42.18 -5.17
CA ARG A 184 47.40 -42.23 -6.50
C ARG A 184 48.06 -43.37 -7.29
N PRO A 185 47.37 -44.16 -8.13
CA PRO A 185 46.78 -43.64 -9.38
C PRO A 185 45.54 -44.40 -9.95
N GLY A 186 44.96 -43.83 -11.01
CA GLY A 186 44.24 -44.61 -12.03
C GLY A 186 42.74 -44.32 -12.16
N ALA A 187 42.37 -43.64 -13.25
CA ALA A 187 40.99 -43.64 -13.75
C ALA A 187 40.63 -45.03 -14.29
N PRO A 188 39.37 -45.47 -14.13
CA PRO A 188 38.64 -45.92 -15.31
C PRO A 188 37.17 -45.48 -15.36
N ALA A 189 36.74 -45.27 -16.60
CA ALA A 189 35.42 -45.48 -17.21
C ALA A 189 34.15 -45.05 -16.46
N ALA A 190 33.41 -44.15 -17.11
CA ALA A 190 32.03 -43.81 -16.81
C ALA A 190 31.07 -45.01 -16.94
N PRO A 191 30.14 -45.22 -16.00
CA PRO A 191 28.89 -45.89 -16.27
C PRO A 191 27.75 -44.87 -16.46
N ALA A 192 26.78 -45.28 -17.28
CA ALA A 192 25.66 -44.48 -17.77
C ALA A 192 24.84 -43.81 -16.65
N ALA A 193 24.35 -42.60 -16.96
CA ALA A 193 23.43 -41.85 -16.10
C ALA A 193 22.15 -42.67 -15.85
N PRO A 194 21.73 -42.89 -14.58
CA PRO A 194 20.40 -43.40 -14.31
C PRO A 194 19.39 -42.29 -14.59
N GLU A 195 18.31 -42.64 -15.30
CA GLU A 195 17.15 -41.80 -15.53
C GLU A 195 16.68 -41.17 -14.22
N SER A 196 16.58 -39.85 -14.19
CA SER A 196 16.02 -39.14 -13.04
C SER A 196 14.53 -39.49 -12.91
N PRO A 197 14.06 -40.02 -11.78
CA PRO A 197 12.63 -40.26 -11.60
C PRO A 197 11.92 -38.91 -11.57
N GLN A 198 10.97 -38.73 -12.48
CA GLN A 198 9.96 -37.68 -12.37
C GLN A 198 9.33 -37.79 -10.98
N PRO A 199 9.27 -36.73 -10.16
CA PRO A 199 8.60 -36.81 -8.87
C PRO A 199 7.11 -37.03 -9.14
N GLY A 200 6.65 -38.27 -8.89
CA GLY A 200 5.23 -38.60 -8.91
C GLY A 200 4.50 -37.74 -7.90
N VAL A 201 3.45 -37.06 -8.34
CA VAL A 201 2.50 -36.41 -7.46
C VAL A 201 1.86 -37.50 -6.58
N PRO A 202 1.90 -37.40 -5.25
CA PRO A 202 1.28 -38.43 -4.40
C PRO A 202 -0.22 -38.43 -4.65
N THR A 203 -0.73 -39.52 -5.22
CA THR A 203 -2.16 -39.80 -5.28
C THR A 203 -2.54 -40.59 -4.05
N GLY A 204 -3.19 -39.94 -3.09
CA GLY A 204 -3.90 -40.60 -1.99
C GLY A 204 -3.37 -40.27 -0.60
N GLY A 205 -4.07 -39.38 0.08
CA GLY A 205 -3.99 -39.12 1.52
C GLY A 205 -5.25 -38.34 1.91
N SER A 206 -5.88 -38.68 3.04
CA SER A 206 -7.12 -38.07 3.52
C SER A 206 -7.03 -36.55 3.54
N GLY A 207 -7.89 -35.90 2.75
CA GLY A 207 -7.82 -34.50 2.35
C GLY A 207 -8.29 -33.50 3.40
N ALA A 208 -7.52 -33.31 4.46
CA ALA A 208 -7.48 -32.05 5.19
C ALA A 208 -6.01 -31.69 5.37
N GLU A 209 -5.59 -30.51 4.88
CA GLU A 209 -4.31 -29.95 5.30
C GLU A 209 -4.33 -29.88 6.84
N PRO A 210 -3.27 -30.34 7.53
CA PRO A 210 -3.13 -30.01 8.94
C PRO A 210 -3.23 -28.49 9.08
N ASP A 211 -3.94 -28.02 10.12
CA ASP A 211 -4.10 -26.59 10.33
C ASP A 211 -2.72 -25.93 10.37
N ALA A 212 -2.46 -25.01 9.43
CA ALA A 212 -1.20 -24.30 9.37
C ALA A 212 -0.90 -23.71 10.75
N VAL A 213 0.26 -24.06 11.29
CA VAL A 213 0.69 -23.60 12.61
C VAL A 213 1.11 -22.12 12.50
N PRO A 214 0.72 -21.24 13.44
CA PRO A 214 1.14 -19.85 13.41
C PRO A 214 2.66 -19.72 13.38
N PRO A 215 3.21 -18.67 12.76
CA PRO A 215 4.64 -18.40 12.81
C PRO A 215 5.14 -18.37 14.27
N GLY A 216 6.19 -19.12 14.57
CA GLY A 216 6.79 -19.18 15.91
C GLY A 216 6.20 -20.24 16.85
N GLU A 217 5.23 -21.02 16.37
CA GLU A 217 4.63 -22.14 17.09
C GLU A 217 4.76 -23.42 16.24
N GLY A 218 4.87 -24.60 16.88
CA GLY A 218 4.83 -25.89 16.19
C GLY A 218 5.93 -26.88 16.57
N PRO A 219 5.76 -28.17 16.21
CA PRO A 219 6.77 -29.19 16.44
C PRO A 219 8.00 -28.96 15.57
N VAL A 220 9.14 -29.52 15.98
CA VAL A 220 10.34 -29.57 15.12
C VAL A 220 10.05 -30.53 13.96
N GLU A 221 10.26 -30.05 12.73
CA GLU A 221 10.13 -30.84 11.50
C GLU A 221 11.50 -31.14 10.88
N TRP A 222 11.61 -32.27 10.18
CA TRP A 222 12.84 -32.67 9.51
C TRP A 222 12.81 -32.29 8.03
N VAL A 223 13.94 -31.79 7.52
CA VAL A 223 14.10 -31.46 6.09
C VAL A 223 14.21 -32.75 5.28
N ALA A 224 13.25 -32.97 4.36
CA ALA A 224 13.31 -34.07 3.39
C ALA A 224 14.13 -33.71 2.14
N ALA A 225 13.92 -32.51 1.59
CA ALA A 225 14.65 -32.05 0.40
C ALA A 225 14.71 -30.53 0.28
N THR A 226 15.66 -30.04 -0.51
CA THR A 226 15.67 -28.63 -0.95
C THR A 226 15.12 -28.55 -2.36
N LEU A 227 14.05 -27.78 -2.58
CA LEU A 227 13.41 -27.68 -3.89
C LEU A 227 14.10 -26.62 -4.78
N PRO A 228 14.20 -26.84 -6.10
CA PRO A 228 14.82 -25.88 -7.02
C PRO A 228 13.91 -24.66 -7.22
N ARG A 229 14.02 -23.66 -6.34
CA ARG A 229 13.14 -22.47 -6.29
C ARG A 229 12.97 -21.71 -7.62
N HIS A 230 13.95 -21.78 -8.54
CA HIS A 230 13.86 -21.16 -9.85
C HIS A 230 12.74 -21.76 -10.74
N ARG A 231 12.33 -23.01 -10.49
CA ARG A 231 11.19 -23.68 -11.13
C ARG A 231 9.87 -23.54 -10.35
N LEU A 232 9.89 -22.88 -9.20
CA LEU A 232 8.71 -22.72 -8.34
C LEU A 232 8.13 -21.31 -8.43
N ARG A 233 6.82 -21.20 -8.29
CA ARG A 233 6.08 -19.94 -8.22
C ARG A 233 5.03 -20.02 -7.13
N ALA A 234 4.84 -18.93 -6.40
CA ALA A 234 3.72 -18.80 -5.46
C ALA A 234 2.51 -18.24 -6.20
N VAL A 235 1.47 -19.06 -6.33
CA VAL A 235 0.24 -18.72 -7.07
C VAL A 235 -0.63 -17.76 -6.26
N GLN A 236 -1.27 -16.85 -6.97
CA GLN A 236 -2.19 -15.84 -6.44
C GLN A 236 -3.56 -15.97 -7.09
N THR A 237 -4.52 -15.17 -6.61
CA THR A 237 -5.79 -14.92 -7.30
C THR A 237 -5.94 -13.42 -7.58
N PRO A 238 -6.74 -12.97 -8.57
CA PRO A 238 -7.76 -13.71 -9.32
C PRO A 238 -7.15 -14.74 -10.27
N GLN A 239 -7.81 -15.89 -10.40
CA GLN A 239 -7.52 -16.92 -11.40
C GLN A 239 -8.58 -16.85 -12.50
N GLY A 240 -8.17 -16.77 -13.76
CA GLY A 240 -9.06 -16.57 -14.89
C GLY A 240 -9.26 -17.84 -15.70
N PHE A 241 -10.50 -18.15 -16.04
CA PHE A 241 -10.86 -19.38 -16.75
C PHE A 241 -11.96 -19.15 -17.79
N ASP A 242 -11.93 -19.95 -18.85
CA ASP A 242 -13.14 -20.25 -19.62
C ASP A 242 -14.16 -20.91 -18.69
N PHE A 243 -15.36 -20.33 -18.63
CA PHE A 243 -16.39 -20.73 -17.68
C PHE A 243 -16.82 -22.18 -17.88
N GLN A 244 -17.00 -22.63 -19.13
CA GLN A 244 -17.48 -23.98 -19.41
C GLN A 244 -16.43 -25.03 -18.98
N ARG A 245 -15.15 -24.75 -19.22
CA ARG A 245 -14.05 -25.63 -18.79
C ARG A 245 -13.98 -25.74 -17.27
N LEU A 246 -14.01 -24.61 -16.55
CA LEU A 246 -13.97 -24.63 -15.09
C LEU A 246 -15.21 -25.31 -14.50
N TRP A 247 -16.39 -25.00 -15.04
CA TRP A 247 -17.64 -25.62 -14.59
C TRP A 247 -17.64 -27.14 -14.81
N ALA A 248 -17.16 -27.62 -15.96
CA ALA A 248 -17.01 -29.04 -16.22
C ALA A 248 -16.02 -29.70 -15.24
N ALA A 249 -14.91 -29.04 -14.94
CA ALA A 249 -13.91 -29.55 -14.00
C ALA A 249 -14.48 -29.73 -12.58
N HIS A 250 -15.22 -28.72 -12.10
CA HIS A 250 -15.91 -28.77 -10.81
C HIS A 250 -17.00 -29.85 -10.75
N GLN A 251 -17.76 -30.04 -11.84
CA GLN A 251 -18.74 -31.14 -11.93
C GLN A 251 -18.06 -32.52 -11.89
N GLN A 252 -16.93 -32.70 -12.58
CA GLN A 252 -16.17 -33.94 -12.54
C GLN A 252 -15.60 -34.21 -11.14
N ALA A 253 -15.01 -33.20 -10.50
CA ALA A 253 -14.52 -33.30 -9.13
C ALA A 253 -15.63 -33.76 -8.18
N ARG A 254 -16.85 -33.20 -8.31
CA ARG A 254 -18.01 -33.61 -7.50
C ARG A 254 -18.46 -35.05 -7.80
N ARG A 255 -18.53 -35.44 -9.08
CA ARG A 255 -18.92 -36.81 -9.48
C ARG A 255 -17.92 -37.87 -9.01
N HIS A 256 -16.63 -37.56 -9.03
CA HIS A 256 -15.56 -38.47 -8.63
C HIS A 256 -15.15 -38.34 -7.16
N GLY A 257 -15.78 -37.43 -6.40
CA GLY A 257 -15.45 -37.18 -4.99
C GLY A 257 -14.03 -36.65 -4.77
N TRP A 258 -13.46 -35.93 -5.74
CA TRP A 258 -12.14 -35.32 -5.55
C TRP A 258 -12.23 -34.10 -4.62
N ARG A 259 -11.31 -34.05 -3.64
CA ARG A 259 -11.28 -33.07 -2.54
C ARG A 259 -9.86 -32.54 -2.34
N GLY A 260 -9.73 -31.49 -1.53
CA GLY A 260 -8.42 -31.00 -1.06
C GLY A 260 -7.63 -30.16 -2.06
N PHE A 261 -8.27 -29.64 -3.11
CA PHE A 261 -7.60 -28.69 -4.00
C PHE A 261 -7.52 -27.31 -3.34
N THR A 262 -6.31 -26.75 -3.30
CA THR A 262 -6.05 -25.45 -2.67
C THR A 262 -6.38 -24.28 -3.59
N ASP A 263 -6.48 -24.53 -4.90
CA ASP A 263 -6.88 -23.57 -5.93
C ASP A 263 -7.66 -24.22 -7.09
N ASP A 264 -8.15 -23.41 -8.02
CA ASP A 264 -9.00 -23.88 -9.14
C ASP A 264 -8.18 -24.35 -10.35
N ALA A 265 -6.94 -23.87 -10.49
CA ALA A 265 -6.03 -24.36 -11.53
C ALA A 265 -5.68 -25.83 -11.35
N SER A 266 -5.50 -26.29 -10.10
CA SER A 266 -5.19 -27.69 -9.80
C SER A 266 -6.27 -28.66 -10.29
N LEU A 267 -7.54 -28.22 -10.38
CA LEU A 267 -8.62 -29.02 -10.98
C LEU A 267 -8.44 -29.19 -12.50
N LEU A 268 -8.02 -28.14 -13.19
CA LEU A 268 -7.74 -28.18 -14.63
C LEU A 268 -6.49 -29.01 -14.92
N GLU A 269 -5.45 -28.85 -14.11
CA GLU A 269 -4.20 -29.62 -14.22
C GLU A 269 -4.46 -31.12 -14.11
N ARG A 270 -5.30 -31.53 -13.16
CA ARG A 270 -5.72 -32.94 -13.01
C ARG A 270 -6.42 -33.49 -14.24
N LEU A 271 -7.11 -32.64 -15.00
CA LEU A 271 -7.77 -33.00 -16.26
C LEU A 271 -6.85 -32.87 -17.48
N GLY A 272 -5.56 -32.59 -17.27
CA GLY A 272 -4.61 -32.37 -18.36
C GLY A 272 -4.85 -31.08 -19.15
N VAL A 273 -5.64 -30.15 -18.60
CA VAL A 273 -5.91 -28.85 -19.23
C VAL A 273 -4.77 -27.90 -18.88
N PRO A 274 -4.06 -27.32 -19.87
CA PRO A 274 -2.96 -26.42 -19.59
C PRO A 274 -3.45 -25.11 -18.96
N VAL A 275 -2.68 -24.62 -17.97
CA VAL A 275 -2.93 -23.35 -17.28
C VAL A 275 -1.75 -22.41 -17.52
N ALA A 276 -2.02 -21.22 -18.04
CA ALA A 276 -0.98 -20.23 -18.28
C ALA A 276 -0.57 -19.53 -16.97
N LEU A 277 0.73 -19.30 -16.79
CA LEU A 277 1.25 -18.46 -15.71
C LEU A 277 1.44 -17.03 -16.21
N VAL A 278 0.91 -16.05 -15.48
CA VAL A 278 1.19 -14.63 -15.73
C VAL A 278 1.94 -13.99 -14.57
N PRO A 279 2.70 -12.91 -14.80
CA PRO A 279 3.33 -12.16 -13.72
C PRO A 279 2.31 -11.67 -12.69
N GLY A 280 2.45 -12.15 -11.46
CA GLY A 280 1.68 -11.74 -10.30
C GLY A 280 2.11 -10.38 -9.75
N ASP A 281 1.69 -10.10 -8.52
CA ASP A 281 1.99 -8.84 -7.83
C ASP A 281 2.37 -9.12 -6.37
N PRO A 282 3.60 -8.82 -5.92
CA PRO A 282 4.00 -9.04 -4.53
C PRO A 282 3.09 -8.36 -3.50
N ALA A 283 2.48 -7.22 -3.84
CA ALA A 283 1.55 -6.52 -2.95
C ALA A 283 0.19 -7.25 -2.82
N ASN A 284 -0.16 -8.16 -3.73
CA ASN A 284 -1.39 -8.95 -3.70
C ASN A 284 -1.33 -10.13 -2.70
N LEU A 285 -0.99 -9.79 -1.45
CA LEU A 285 -0.87 -10.72 -0.33
C LEU A 285 -2.24 -11.32 0.05
N LYS A 286 -2.24 -12.60 0.46
CA LYS A 286 -3.40 -13.24 1.06
C LYS A 286 -3.32 -13.09 2.58
N LEU A 287 -4.24 -12.33 3.16
CA LEU A 287 -4.32 -12.14 4.60
C LEU A 287 -4.63 -13.48 5.28
N THR A 288 -3.64 -14.01 5.99
CA THR A 288 -3.68 -15.33 6.64
C THR A 288 -3.44 -15.19 8.13
N TRP A 289 -2.47 -14.36 8.50
CA TRP A 289 -2.03 -14.12 9.87
C TRP A 289 -2.35 -12.68 10.32
N PRO A 290 -2.37 -12.40 11.63
CA PRO A 290 -2.57 -11.04 12.14
C PRO A 290 -1.55 -10.02 11.60
N THR A 291 -0.28 -10.42 11.43
CA THR A 291 0.79 -9.57 10.89
C THR A 291 0.55 -9.15 9.44
N ASP A 292 -0.18 -9.93 8.66
CA ASP A 292 -0.50 -9.60 7.26
C ASP A 292 -1.37 -8.35 7.16
N PHE A 293 -2.20 -8.06 8.17
CA PHE A 293 -3.04 -6.86 8.18
C PHE A 293 -2.19 -5.59 8.24
N ALA A 294 -1.19 -5.55 9.13
CA ALA A 294 -0.29 -4.39 9.25
C ALA A 294 0.49 -4.15 7.94
N VAL A 295 0.95 -5.22 7.29
CA VAL A 295 1.61 -5.13 5.98
C VAL A 295 0.63 -4.60 4.92
N ALA A 296 -0.61 -5.08 4.94
CA ALA A 296 -1.61 -4.65 3.97
C ALA A 296 -2.07 -3.20 4.17
N GLU A 297 -2.16 -2.71 5.41
CA GLU A 297 -2.41 -1.30 5.72
C GLU A 297 -1.31 -0.41 5.14
N HIS A 298 -0.04 -0.80 5.33
CA HIS A 298 1.08 -0.06 4.74
C HIS A 298 0.98 0.04 3.21
N TRP A 299 0.60 -1.04 2.53
CA TRP A 299 0.40 -1.01 1.07
C TRP A 299 -0.78 -0.15 0.64
N LEU A 300 -1.86 -0.08 1.43
CA LEU A 300 -2.98 0.84 1.16
C LEU A 300 -2.55 2.30 1.30
N ASP A 301 -1.82 2.64 2.37
CA ASP A 301 -1.33 4.00 2.61
C ASP A 301 -0.35 4.44 1.52
N ALA A 302 0.55 3.53 1.09
CA ALA A 302 1.47 3.76 -0.02
C ALA A 302 0.72 3.95 -1.36
N ALA A 303 -0.37 3.22 -1.59
CA ALA A 303 -1.18 3.38 -2.81
C ALA A 303 -2.01 4.66 -2.79
N ALA A 304 -2.56 5.05 -1.63
CA ALA A 304 -3.31 6.30 -1.46
C ALA A 304 -2.41 7.52 -1.69
N SER A 305 -1.18 7.49 -1.16
CA SER A 305 -0.17 8.54 -1.38
C SER A 305 0.39 8.57 -2.80
N ALA A 306 0.23 7.50 -3.58
CA ALA A 306 0.67 7.40 -4.98
C ALA A 306 -0.44 7.64 -6.02
N SER A 307 -1.69 7.90 -5.61
CA SER A 307 -2.82 8.03 -6.54
C SER A 307 -2.85 9.40 -7.23
N PRO A 308 -2.94 9.47 -8.57
CA PRO A 308 -2.92 10.72 -9.35
C PRO A 308 -4.23 11.54 -9.28
N ALA A 309 -5.17 11.20 -8.40
CA ALA A 309 -6.45 11.91 -8.29
C ALA A 309 -6.30 13.38 -7.84
N ALA A 310 -5.15 13.75 -7.24
CA ALA A 310 -4.82 15.14 -6.92
C ALA A 310 -4.23 15.94 -8.11
N ALA A 311 -3.97 15.30 -9.26
CA ALA A 311 -3.37 15.95 -10.44
C ALA A 311 -4.41 16.48 -11.46
N ALA A 312 -5.71 16.30 -11.22
CA ALA A 312 -6.75 16.66 -12.18
C ALA A 312 -7.32 18.08 -12.03
N GLU A 313 -6.96 18.83 -10.98
CA GLU A 313 -7.42 20.22 -10.79
C GLU A 313 -6.24 21.17 -10.59
N GLY A 314 -5.58 21.52 -11.70
CA GLY A 314 -4.56 22.54 -11.72
C GLY A 314 -3.76 22.44 -13.00
N ALA A 315 -4.03 23.30 -13.98
CA ALA A 315 -3.23 23.43 -15.18
C ALA A 315 -1.80 23.91 -14.80
N GLY A 316 -0.94 22.97 -14.45
CA GLY A 316 0.51 23.15 -14.28
C GLY A 316 1.25 22.90 -15.59
N ASP A 317 2.41 23.54 -15.73
CA ASP A 317 3.32 23.47 -16.87
C ASP A 317 3.56 22.00 -17.31
N PRO A 318 3.35 21.64 -18.60
CA PRO A 318 3.53 20.28 -19.12
C PRO A 318 4.96 19.72 -19.02
N ARG A 319 5.92 20.48 -18.47
CA ARG A 319 7.30 20.05 -18.20
C ARG A 319 7.53 19.49 -16.79
N ASP A 320 6.54 19.55 -15.91
CA ASP A 320 6.67 19.06 -14.52
C ASP A 320 6.01 17.67 -14.36
N THR A 321 6.67 16.63 -14.88
CA THR A 321 6.19 15.23 -14.83
C THR A 321 6.94 14.37 -13.79
N GLY A 322 7.60 15.01 -12.81
CA GLY A 322 8.21 14.29 -11.70
C GLY A 322 7.15 13.78 -10.72
N PRO A 323 7.39 12.67 -10.00
CA PRO A 323 6.53 12.29 -8.89
C PRO A 323 6.49 13.45 -7.88
N VAL A 324 5.30 13.99 -7.62
CA VAL A 324 5.10 15.03 -6.61
C VAL A 324 5.54 14.43 -5.26
N PRO A 325 6.54 15.00 -4.58
CA PRO A 325 7.01 14.43 -3.33
C PRO A 325 5.89 14.46 -2.28
N SER A 326 5.84 13.45 -1.41
CA SER A 326 4.84 13.29 -0.34
C SER A 326 4.82 14.43 0.68
N PHE A 327 5.80 15.32 0.59
CA PHE A 327 5.89 16.59 1.27
C PHE A 327 6.75 17.54 0.42
N ARG A 328 6.58 18.86 0.60
CA ARG A 328 7.47 19.88 0.03
C ARG A 328 8.07 20.71 1.15
N ILE A 329 9.25 21.26 0.90
CA ILE A 329 9.99 22.09 1.84
C ILE A 329 10.23 23.45 1.21
N GLY A 330 10.09 24.51 1.99
CA GLY A 330 10.42 25.87 1.58
C GLY A 330 11.27 26.58 2.63
N LEU A 331 12.04 27.54 2.15
CA LEU A 331 12.88 28.42 2.95
C LEU A 331 12.32 29.84 2.82
N GLY A 332 12.17 30.52 3.94
CA GLY A 332 11.83 31.94 4.00
C GLY A 332 12.90 32.71 4.75
N TYR A 333 13.16 33.93 4.30
CA TYR A 333 14.09 34.85 4.93
C TYR A 333 13.48 36.24 4.92
N ASP A 334 13.41 36.87 6.07
CA ASP A 334 12.95 38.26 6.17
C ASP A 334 13.86 39.08 7.10
N VAL A 335 13.90 40.39 6.87
CA VAL A 335 14.71 41.34 7.61
C VAL A 335 14.00 42.69 7.74
N HIS A 336 13.93 43.21 8.98
CA HIS A 336 13.43 44.56 9.24
C HIS A 336 14.43 45.38 10.05
N ARG A 337 14.47 46.68 9.74
CA ARG A 337 15.27 47.67 10.46
C ARG A 337 14.57 48.09 11.75
N PHE A 338 15.32 48.38 12.81
CA PHE A 338 14.74 49.04 13.98
C PHE A 338 14.26 50.47 13.67
N ALA A 339 13.14 50.86 14.30
CA ALA A 339 12.60 52.21 14.27
C ALA A 339 12.11 52.66 15.65
N ALA A 340 12.28 53.95 15.94
CA ALA A 340 11.77 54.57 17.15
C ALA A 340 10.24 54.73 17.11
N GLY A 341 9.60 54.67 18.27
CA GLY A 341 8.17 54.96 18.41
C GLY A 341 7.22 53.89 17.85
N ARG A 342 7.72 52.68 17.56
CA ARG A 342 6.91 51.52 17.15
C ARG A 342 7.01 50.40 18.19
N PRO A 343 5.93 49.64 18.43
CA PRO A 343 6.03 48.43 19.24
C PRO A 343 6.86 47.38 18.51
N LEU A 344 7.61 46.58 19.27
CA LEU A 344 8.27 45.39 18.74
C LEU A 344 7.30 44.21 18.84
N VAL A 345 6.88 43.66 17.69
CA VAL A 345 6.04 42.46 17.62
C VAL A 345 6.83 41.38 16.90
N LEU A 346 6.92 40.19 17.51
CA LEU A 346 7.65 39.05 16.98
C LEU A 346 6.82 37.78 17.24
N GLY A 347 6.55 36.99 16.20
CA GLY A 347 5.70 35.79 16.29
C GLY A 347 4.29 36.06 16.81
N GLY A 348 3.73 37.25 16.56
CA GLY A 348 2.45 37.74 17.07
C GLY A 348 2.48 38.15 18.55
N VAL A 349 3.67 38.24 19.16
CA VAL A 349 3.83 38.59 20.57
C VAL A 349 4.50 39.96 20.72
N PRO A 350 3.90 40.90 21.48
CA PRO A 350 4.54 42.17 21.80
C PRO A 350 5.71 41.95 22.77
N ILE A 351 6.87 42.48 22.41
CA ILE A 351 8.11 42.35 23.18
C ILE A 351 8.48 43.71 23.79
N PRO A 352 8.67 43.81 25.11
CA PRO A 352 9.14 45.04 25.74
C PRO A 352 10.53 45.43 25.20
N ALA A 353 10.58 46.52 24.44
CA ALA A 353 11.81 47.07 23.86
C ALA A 353 11.65 48.58 23.59
N GLU A 354 12.77 49.30 23.54
CA GLU A 354 12.78 50.74 23.23
C GLU A 354 12.45 51.05 21.75
N ARG A 355 12.72 50.08 20.86
CA ARG A 355 12.57 50.22 19.41
C ARG A 355 11.79 49.02 18.86
N GLY A 356 10.87 49.30 17.95
CA GLY A 356 10.14 48.30 17.17
C GLY A 356 10.78 48.10 15.79
N LEU A 357 10.13 47.31 14.95
CA LEU A 357 10.56 47.09 13.57
C LEU A 357 9.82 48.00 12.59
N ALA A 358 10.56 48.53 11.61
CA ALA A 358 10.04 49.29 10.48
C ALA A 358 9.55 48.31 9.41
N GLY A 359 8.32 48.50 8.93
CA GLY A 359 7.74 47.67 7.89
C GLY A 359 6.25 47.97 7.70
N HIS A 360 5.66 47.29 6.73
CA HIS A 360 4.21 47.24 6.55
C HIS A 360 3.59 46.32 7.60
N SER A 361 2.27 46.41 7.84
CA SER A 361 1.60 45.66 8.91
C SER A 361 2.22 46.02 10.30
N ASP A 362 2.30 45.06 11.20
CA ASP A 362 3.02 45.10 12.47
C ASP A 362 4.54 44.81 12.36
N ALA A 363 5.07 44.62 11.14
CA ALA A 363 6.48 44.37 10.83
C ALA A 363 7.08 43.11 11.52
N ASP A 364 6.27 42.06 11.67
CA ASP A 364 6.66 40.81 12.31
C ASP A 364 7.54 39.92 11.41
N VAL A 365 8.85 40.06 11.57
CA VAL A 365 9.85 39.32 10.79
C VAL A 365 9.73 37.79 10.91
N ILE A 366 9.20 37.26 12.03
CA ILE A 366 9.06 35.80 12.23
C ILE A 366 7.94 35.26 11.35
N LEU A 367 6.77 35.90 11.40
CA LEU A 367 5.60 35.46 10.64
C LEU A 367 5.81 35.69 9.14
N HIS A 368 6.46 36.78 8.76
CA HIS A 368 6.80 37.04 7.36
C HIS A 368 7.73 35.96 6.78
N ALA A 369 8.83 35.64 7.47
CA ALA A 369 9.72 34.56 7.04
C ALA A 369 8.98 33.20 6.98
N ALA A 370 8.13 32.90 7.96
CA ALA A 370 7.33 31.67 7.96
C ALA A 370 6.35 31.59 6.78
N MET A 371 5.68 32.70 6.45
CA MET A 371 4.78 32.79 5.30
C MET A 371 5.52 32.59 3.99
N ASP A 372 6.68 33.22 3.79
CA ASP A 372 7.51 33.02 2.58
C ASP A 372 8.01 31.57 2.46
N ALA A 373 8.38 30.94 3.58
CA ALA A 373 8.76 29.52 3.59
C ALA A 373 7.59 28.63 3.12
N LEU A 374 6.38 28.91 3.60
CA LEU A 374 5.18 28.18 3.23
C LEU A 374 4.80 28.37 1.75
N LEU A 375 4.81 29.61 1.27
CA LEU A 375 4.53 29.95 -0.13
C LEU A 375 5.57 29.35 -1.07
N GLY A 376 6.85 29.45 -0.71
CA GLY A 376 7.97 28.87 -1.44
C GLY A 376 7.87 27.34 -1.53
N ALA A 377 7.47 26.66 -0.45
CA ALA A 377 7.24 25.21 -0.46
C ALA A 377 6.15 24.80 -1.46
N ALA A 378 5.13 25.65 -1.64
CA ALA A 378 4.04 25.42 -2.59
C ALA A 378 4.38 25.85 -4.04
N GLY A 379 5.53 26.51 -4.26
CA GLY A 379 5.90 27.08 -5.56
C GLY A 379 5.08 28.33 -5.91
N LEU A 380 4.57 29.04 -4.91
CA LEU A 380 3.79 30.27 -5.07
C LEU A 380 4.69 31.53 -4.94
N PRO A 381 4.25 32.68 -5.47
CA PRO A 381 4.92 33.95 -5.23
C PRO A 381 5.01 34.31 -3.74
N ASP A 382 5.98 35.15 -3.38
CA ASP A 382 6.25 35.63 -2.02
C ASP A 382 5.12 36.49 -1.42
N ILE A 383 5.25 36.83 -0.14
CA ILE A 383 4.28 37.67 0.57
C ILE A 383 4.10 39.06 -0.05
N GLY A 384 5.11 39.61 -0.72
CA GLY A 384 5.05 40.93 -1.37
C GLY A 384 4.11 40.94 -2.57
N HIS A 385 3.99 39.79 -3.26
CA HIS A 385 3.01 39.59 -4.32
C HIS A 385 1.57 39.54 -3.79
N TRP A 386 1.35 38.78 -2.72
CA TRP A 386 0.00 38.54 -2.18
C TRP A 386 -0.53 39.66 -1.29
N PHE A 387 0.36 40.33 -0.56
CA PHE A 387 0.05 41.41 0.38
C PHE A 387 0.86 42.66 0.04
N PRO A 388 0.63 43.27 -1.14
CA PRO A 388 1.44 44.39 -1.59
C PRO A 388 1.34 45.58 -0.62
N PRO A 389 2.47 46.19 -0.24
CA PRO A 389 2.58 47.34 0.67
C PRO A 389 1.60 48.50 0.49
N GLY A 390 1.21 48.77 -0.76
CA GLY A 390 0.35 49.90 -1.14
C GLY A 390 -1.15 49.60 -1.09
N ASP A 391 -1.55 48.37 -0.78
CA ASP A 391 -2.97 47.99 -0.70
C ASP A 391 -3.57 48.40 0.65
N PRO A 392 -4.59 49.30 0.69
CA PRO A 392 -5.21 49.75 1.92
C PRO A 392 -5.84 48.62 2.75
N ARG A 393 -6.17 47.48 2.13
CA ARG A 393 -6.80 46.34 2.82
C ARG A 393 -5.91 45.71 3.88
N TRP A 394 -4.59 45.81 3.70
CA TRP A 394 -3.60 45.20 4.59
C TRP A 394 -2.90 46.22 5.50
N ALA A 395 -3.26 47.50 5.41
CA ALA A 395 -2.68 48.56 6.21
C ALA A 395 -2.98 48.34 7.70
N GLY A 396 -1.92 48.10 8.49
CA GLY A 396 -2.05 47.86 9.94
C GLY A 396 -2.71 46.53 10.31
N ALA A 397 -2.81 45.58 9.37
CA ALA A 397 -3.20 44.21 9.69
C ALA A 397 -2.24 43.60 10.73
N ALA A 398 -2.70 42.58 11.44
CA ALA A 398 -1.79 41.75 12.24
C ALA A 398 -1.18 40.68 11.32
N SER A 399 0.12 40.42 11.44
CA SER A 399 0.77 39.40 10.60
C SER A 399 0.26 37.98 10.88
N THR A 400 -0.36 37.75 12.05
CA THR A 400 -1.08 36.50 12.34
C THR A 400 -2.31 36.30 11.45
N ALA A 401 -3.00 37.39 11.09
CA ALA A 401 -4.12 37.33 10.15
C ALA A 401 -3.63 37.10 8.72
N LEU A 402 -2.53 37.74 8.31
CA LEU A 402 -1.88 37.47 7.02
C LEU A 402 -1.43 36.01 6.91
N ALA A 403 -0.87 35.46 7.98
CA ALA A 403 -0.46 34.06 8.03
C ALA A 403 -1.65 33.09 7.88
N ALA A 404 -2.80 33.40 8.49
CA ALA A 404 -4.03 32.63 8.29
C ALA A 404 -4.51 32.66 6.82
N GLU A 405 -4.38 33.81 6.14
CA GLU A 405 -4.68 33.92 4.70
C GLU A 405 -3.72 33.11 3.82
N VAL A 406 -2.43 33.06 4.17
CA VAL A 406 -1.46 32.18 3.50
C VAL A 406 -1.82 30.71 3.68
N VAL A 407 -2.25 30.29 4.87
CA VAL A 407 -2.74 28.93 5.10
C VAL A 407 -3.99 28.65 4.27
N ALA A 408 -4.93 29.59 4.20
CA ALA A 408 -6.10 29.46 3.32
C ALA A 408 -5.70 29.35 1.84
N LEU A 409 -4.68 30.08 1.41
CA LEU A 409 -4.13 30.00 0.05
C LEU A 409 -3.50 28.63 -0.23
N LEU A 410 -2.65 28.12 0.67
CA LEU A 410 -2.11 26.76 0.56
C LEU A 410 -3.21 25.73 0.38
N HIS A 411 -4.27 25.82 1.20
CA HIS A 411 -5.41 24.91 1.12
C HIS A 411 -6.11 24.96 -0.25
N ARG A 412 -6.28 26.15 -0.83
CA ARG A 412 -6.84 26.30 -2.19
C ARG A 412 -5.96 25.66 -3.27
N HIS A 413 -4.67 25.52 -3.01
CA HIS A 413 -3.69 24.85 -3.88
C HIS A 413 -3.43 23.39 -3.50
N GLY A 414 -4.26 22.78 -2.65
CA GLY A 414 -4.16 21.36 -2.28
C GLY A 414 -3.06 21.04 -1.27
N TRP A 415 -2.52 22.04 -0.57
CA TRP A 415 -1.46 21.87 0.43
C TRP A 415 -1.92 22.26 1.82
N GLN A 416 -1.32 21.68 2.85
CA GLN A 416 -1.50 22.08 4.25
C GLN A 416 -0.14 22.19 4.96
N PRO A 417 0.05 23.15 5.89
CA PRO A 417 1.22 23.18 6.76
C PRO A 417 1.33 21.90 7.59
N ALA A 418 2.54 21.40 7.77
CA ALA A 418 2.82 20.25 8.65
C ALA A 418 3.86 20.57 9.72
N GLN A 419 4.79 21.48 9.44
CA GLN A 419 5.84 21.90 10.39
C GLN A 419 6.42 23.25 9.96
N VAL A 420 6.75 24.11 10.94
CA VAL A 420 7.54 25.34 10.71
C VAL A 420 8.61 25.50 11.78
N ASP A 421 9.86 25.72 11.38
CA ASP A 421 10.97 26.00 12.27
C ASP A 421 11.59 27.36 11.91
N VAL A 422 11.67 28.27 12.89
CA VAL A 422 12.23 29.61 12.71
C VAL A 422 13.46 29.81 13.58
N THR A 423 14.49 30.43 13.02
CA THR A 423 15.67 30.93 13.72
C THR A 423 15.73 32.44 13.59
N VAL A 424 15.62 33.13 14.72
CA VAL A 424 15.67 34.59 14.80
C VAL A 424 17.11 35.02 15.13
N VAL A 425 17.64 35.93 14.34
CA VAL A 425 18.96 36.53 14.55
C VAL A 425 18.76 37.94 15.08
N ALA A 426 18.98 38.11 16.38
CA ALA A 426 18.77 39.37 17.09
C ALA A 426 19.82 39.54 18.19
N GLU A 427 20.52 40.68 18.18
CA GLU A 427 21.46 41.04 19.25
C GLU A 427 20.72 41.53 20.52
N GLU A 428 19.60 42.21 20.32
CA GLU A 428 18.68 42.65 21.38
C GLU A 428 17.24 42.72 20.82
N PRO A 429 16.20 42.56 21.65
CA PRO A 429 16.23 42.16 23.06
C PRO A 429 16.43 40.64 23.23
N ARG A 430 16.64 40.18 24.48
CA ARG A 430 16.76 38.74 24.79
C ARG A 430 15.41 38.04 24.61
N LEU A 431 15.30 37.15 23.62
CA LEU A 431 14.02 36.53 23.23
C LEU A 431 13.64 35.29 24.05
N ALA A 432 14.58 34.65 24.75
CA ALA A 432 14.34 33.39 25.48
C ALA A 432 13.07 33.38 26.37
N PRO A 433 12.72 34.43 27.12
CA PRO A 433 11.49 34.46 27.94
C PRO A 433 10.19 34.42 27.14
N PHE A 434 10.24 34.76 25.84
CA PHE A 434 9.06 34.95 24.99
C PHE A 434 8.88 33.82 23.97
N VAL A 435 9.89 32.97 23.76
CA VAL A 435 9.89 31.88 22.77
C VAL A 435 8.63 31.01 22.85
N GLU A 436 8.20 30.62 24.05
CA GLU A 436 7.02 29.76 24.20
C GLU A 436 5.71 30.48 23.85
N ALA A 437 5.62 31.78 24.11
CA ALA A 437 4.46 32.58 23.70
C ALA A 437 4.42 32.74 22.18
N MET A 438 5.58 33.03 21.56
CA MET A 438 5.72 33.11 20.10
C MET A 438 5.34 31.80 19.44
N ARG A 439 5.85 30.67 19.95
CA ARG A 439 5.55 29.33 19.45
C ARG A 439 4.04 29.06 19.41
N ARG A 440 3.32 29.36 20.50
CA ARG A 440 1.86 29.16 20.56
C ARG A 440 1.09 30.09 19.63
N SER A 441 1.52 31.36 19.52
CA SER A 441 0.91 32.34 18.64
C SER A 441 1.07 31.98 17.16
N VAL A 442 2.30 31.64 16.75
CA VAL A 442 2.61 31.15 15.39
C VAL A 442 1.85 29.85 15.09
N ALA A 443 1.83 28.90 16.03
CA ALA A 443 1.07 27.67 15.89
C ALA A 443 -0.43 27.94 15.66
N GLY A 444 -1.02 28.85 16.44
CA GLY A 444 -2.41 29.26 16.27
C GLY A 444 -2.67 29.93 14.91
N ALA A 445 -1.80 30.84 14.47
CA ALA A 445 -1.92 31.53 13.19
C ALA A 445 -1.81 30.57 11.99
N LEU A 446 -0.99 29.52 12.11
CA LEU A 446 -0.76 28.54 11.05
C LEU A 446 -1.69 27.33 11.12
N GLY A 447 -2.53 27.21 12.14
CA GLY A 447 -3.39 26.04 12.36
C GLY A 447 -2.63 24.76 12.73
N LEU A 448 -1.45 24.90 13.35
CA LEU A 448 -0.58 23.80 13.76
C LEU A 448 -0.69 23.53 15.27
N PRO A 449 -0.48 22.29 15.72
CA PRO A 449 -0.08 21.98 17.09
C PRO A 449 1.24 22.70 17.46
N PRO A 450 1.39 23.23 18.69
CA PRO A 450 2.64 23.86 19.13
C PRO A 450 3.88 22.94 19.05
N THR A 451 3.69 21.62 19.08
CA THR A 451 4.77 20.63 18.90
C THR A 451 5.35 20.59 17.49
N GLN A 452 4.65 21.16 16.50
CA GLN A 452 5.08 21.27 15.11
C GLN A 452 5.68 22.65 14.77
N VAL A 453 5.83 23.53 15.77
CA VAL A 453 6.42 24.86 15.60
C VAL A 453 7.70 24.96 16.43
N GLY A 454 8.83 25.21 15.77
CA GLY A 454 10.10 25.51 16.41
C GLY A 454 10.40 27.00 16.33
N ILE A 455 10.77 27.64 17.45
CA ILE A 455 11.27 29.01 17.49
C ILE A 455 12.59 29.00 18.24
N LYS A 456 13.66 29.42 17.59
CA LYS A 456 15.01 29.54 18.16
C LYS A 456 15.51 30.97 17.98
N ALA A 457 16.36 31.42 18.89
CA ALA A 457 16.97 32.74 18.80
C ALA A 457 18.48 32.63 19.00
N THR A 458 19.22 33.45 18.27
CA THR A 458 20.67 33.55 18.37
C THR A 458 21.11 35.00 18.18
N THR A 459 22.20 35.37 18.84
CA THR A 459 22.94 36.62 18.61
C THR A 459 23.76 36.50 17.32
N ASN A 460 24.25 37.62 16.81
CA ASN A 460 25.20 37.58 15.69
C ASN A 460 26.62 37.97 16.14
N GLU A 461 26.90 37.82 17.45
CA GLU A 461 28.20 38.07 18.09
C GLU A 461 28.76 39.47 17.78
N GLY A 462 27.91 40.49 17.72
CA GLY A 462 28.32 41.86 17.38
C GLY A 462 28.71 42.07 15.90
N LEU A 463 28.53 41.07 15.04
CA LEU A 463 28.86 41.14 13.61
C LEU A 463 27.63 41.49 12.76
N GLY A 464 27.85 42.13 11.61
CA GLY A 464 26.80 42.45 10.64
C GLY A 464 25.74 43.44 11.16
N PHE A 465 24.66 43.63 10.39
CA PHE A 465 23.57 44.53 10.79
C PHE A 465 22.80 44.06 12.05
N PRO A 466 22.61 42.74 12.30
CA PRO A 466 21.97 42.31 13.56
C PRO A 466 22.87 42.63 14.75
N GLY A 467 24.17 42.32 14.66
CA GLY A 467 25.14 42.54 15.74
C GLY A 467 25.39 44.03 16.04
N ARG A 468 25.29 44.91 15.03
CA ARG A 468 25.29 46.37 15.21
C ARG A 468 23.94 46.94 15.66
N ARG A 469 22.93 46.09 15.91
CA ARG A 469 21.59 46.48 16.39
C ARG A 469 20.87 47.43 15.44
N GLU A 470 21.08 47.22 14.14
CA GLU A 470 20.42 47.98 13.06
C GLU A 470 19.06 47.36 12.70
N GLY A 471 18.88 46.06 12.96
CA GLY A 471 17.63 45.34 12.69
C GLY A 471 17.64 43.90 13.21
N ILE A 472 16.56 43.18 12.93
CA ILE A 472 16.40 41.75 13.24
C ILE A 472 16.15 41.00 11.94
N ALA A 473 16.68 39.80 11.82
CA ALA A 473 16.38 38.88 10.72
C ALA A 473 15.78 37.57 11.24
N ALA A 474 15.00 36.90 10.40
CA ALA A 474 14.49 35.57 10.66
C ALA A 474 14.70 34.66 9.44
N LEU A 475 15.12 33.43 9.71
CA LEU A 475 15.14 32.34 8.74
C LEU A 475 14.08 31.32 9.15
N ALA A 476 13.21 30.94 8.23
CA ALA A 476 12.20 29.93 8.45
C ALA A 476 12.35 28.78 7.46
N VAL A 477 12.17 27.55 7.94
CA VAL A 477 11.98 26.37 7.11
C VAL A 477 10.59 25.84 7.38
N ALA A 478 9.84 25.57 6.31
CA ALA A 478 8.49 25.03 6.41
C ALA A 478 8.38 23.74 5.62
N LEU A 479 7.61 22.79 6.16
CA LEU A 479 7.20 21.57 5.48
C LEU A 479 5.69 21.61 5.28
N ILE A 480 5.25 21.35 4.05
CA ILE A 480 3.84 21.19 3.68
C ILE A 480 3.58 19.78 3.16
N THR A 481 2.38 19.28 3.38
CA THR A 481 1.92 17.98 2.85
C THR A 481 0.66 18.18 1.99
N PRO A 482 0.34 17.23 1.10
CA PRO A 482 -0.93 17.27 0.40
C PRO A 482 -2.10 17.32 1.39
N ARG A 483 -3.08 18.17 1.12
CA ARG A 483 -4.32 18.19 1.87
C ARG A 483 -5.22 17.05 1.34
N PRO A 484 -5.69 16.13 2.21
CA PRO A 484 -6.49 14.98 1.80
C PRO A 484 -7.87 15.35 1.25
#